data_AF-A0AAP9QYW4-F1
#
_entry.id   AF-A0AAP9QYW4-F1
#
_cell.length_a   1.000
_cell.length_b   1.000
_cell.length_c   1.000
_cell.angle_alpha   90.00
_cell.angle_beta   90.00
_cell.angle_gamma   90.00
#
_symmetry.space_group_name_H-M   'P 1'
#
loop_
_entity.id
_entity.type
_entity.pdbx_description
1 polymer ?
#
loop_
_entity_poly.entity_id
_entity_poly.type
_entity_poly.pdbx_seq_one_letter_code
_entity_poly.pdbx_strand_id
1 'polypeptide(L)'
;MTQTIAFLPDRLNREPVVFRGMTTTEMFMALACGLLAGLIAGIALALLLSAWALIPTGALVGAALTVLAGGRWLAGLKRGRPDTWLYRKLSARLAQHGFGDPKLVQQSAVWVVRRSVPR
;
A
#
# COMPACT_ATOMS: atom_id res chain seq x y z
N MET A 1 28.89 23.32 23.43
CA MET A 1 28.98 21.84 23.45
C MET A 1 27.82 21.29 22.64
N THR A 2 28.08 20.90 21.39
CA THR A 2 27.06 20.37 20.47
C THR A 2 26.82 18.90 20.82
N GLN A 3 25.65 18.59 21.38
CA GLN A 3 25.21 17.21 21.59
C GLN A 3 24.97 16.56 20.23
N THR A 4 25.89 15.70 19.78
CA THR A 4 25.69 14.84 18.62
C THR A 4 24.71 13.74 19.02
N ILE A 5 23.53 13.74 18.39
CA ILE A 5 22.50 12.73 18.63
C ILE A 5 23.04 11.39 18.09
N ALA A 6 23.34 10.44 18.98
CA ALA A 6 23.94 9.14 18.62
C ALA A 6 22.95 8.20 17.90
N PHE A 7 21.66 8.50 17.96
CA PHE A 7 20.59 7.65 17.42
C PHE A 7 19.52 8.49 16.74
N LEU A 8 19.33 8.28 15.43
CA LEU A 8 18.20 8.83 14.71
C LEU A 8 17.02 7.84 14.83
N PRO A 9 15.87 8.24 15.39
CA PRO A 9 14.75 7.34 15.61
C PRO A 9 13.97 7.06 14.31
N ASP A 10 14.62 6.42 13.33
CA ASP A 10 14.02 6.10 12.03
C ASP A 10 12.80 5.17 12.13
N ARG A 11 12.73 4.39 13.21
CA ARG A 11 11.58 3.53 13.53
C ARG A 11 10.32 4.34 13.85
N LEU A 12 10.46 5.59 14.30
CA LEU A 12 9.33 6.45 14.66
C LEU A 12 8.59 6.99 13.42
N ASN A 13 9.32 7.22 12.32
CA ASN A 13 8.74 7.72 11.07
C ASN A 13 8.22 6.61 10.16
N ARG A 14 8.48 5.34 10.51
CA ARG A 14 8.07 4.19 9.71
C ARG A 14 6.78 3.60 10.27
N GLU A 15 5.88 3.26 9.37
CA GLU A 15 4.66 2.56 9.73
C GLU A 15 5.02 1.18 10.32
N PRO A 16 4.45 0.80 11.47
CA PRO A 16 4.75 -0.48 12.08
C PRO A 16 4.19 -1.63 11.25
N VAL A 17 4.89 -2.76 11.30
CA VAL A 17 4.38 -4.02 10.78
C VAL A 17 3.33 -4.57 11.73
N VAL A 18 2.14 -4.86 11.21
CA VAL A 18 0.99 -5.34 12.00
C VAL A 18 0.77 -6.84 11.83
N PHE A 19 0.73 -7.33 10.58
CA PHE A 19 0.37 -8.73 10.31
C PHE A 19 1.25 -9.34 9.22
N ARG A 20 1.94 -10.45 9.54
CA ARG A 20 2.77 -11.22 8.58
C ARG A 20 3.71 -10.38 7.70
N GLY A 21 4.31 -9.32 8.25
CA GLY A 21 5.22 -8.45 7.49
C GLY A 21 4.55 -7.27 6.76
N MET A 22 3.22 -7.17 6.81
CA MET A 22 2.45 -6.07 6.24
C MET A 22 2.26 -4.94 7.25
N THR A 23 2.36 -3.70 6.76
CA THR A 23 1.94 -2.53 7.53
C THR A 23 0.42 -2.42 7.55
N THR A 24 -0.14 -1.52 8.37
CA THR A 24 -1.59 -1.28 8.44
C THR A 24 -2.17 -0.95 7.07
N THR A 25 -1.54 0.00 6.36
CA THR A 25 -1.97 0.44 5.02
C THR A 25 -2.01 -0.73 4.03
N GLU A 26 -1.04 -1.61 4.09
CA GLU A 26 -0.92 -2.75 3.16
C GLU A 26 -1.91 -3.86 3.47
N MET A 27 -2.15 -4.10 4.75
CA MET A 27 -3.20 -5.02 5.18
C MET A 27 -4.56 -4.53 4.69
N PHE A 28 -4.87 -3.23 4.81
CA PHE A 28 -6.12 -2.67 4.30
C PHE A 28 -6.22 -2.71 2.78
N MET A 29 -5.12 -2.49 2.04
CA MET A 29 -5.10 -2.68 0.59
C MET A 29 -5.38 -4.14 0.20
N ALA A 30 -4.73 -5.10 0.87
CA ALA A 30 -4.96 -6.53 0.64
C ALA A 30 -6.41 -6.93 0.98
N LEU A 31 -6.96 -6.40 2.08
CA LEU A 31 -8.34 -6.58 2.49
C LEU A 31 -9.31 -6.05 1.44
N ALA A 32 -9.13 -4.81 0.99
CA ALA A 32 -9.99 -4.18 -0.02
C ALA A 32 -9.96 -4.94 -1.35
N CYS A 33 -8.76 -5.31 -1.83
CA CYS A 33 -8.62 -6.12 -3.04
C CYS A 33 -9.31 -7.49 -2.89
N GLY A 34 -9.17 -8.15 -1.74
CA GLY A 34 -9.80 -9.44 -1.47
C GLY A 34 -11.31 -9.36 -1.36
N LEU A 35 -11.83 -8.33 -0.69
CA LEU A 35 -13.27 -8.07 -0.63
C LEU A 35 -13.85 -7.87 -2.02
N LEU A 36 -13.23 -7.04 -2.86
CA LEU A 36 -13.71 -6.78 -4.22
C LEU A 36 -13.66 -8.04 -5.08
N ALA A 37 -12.53 -8.75 -5.09
CA ALA A 37 -12.39 -9.99 -5.87
C ALA A 37 -13.36 -11.08 -5.37
N GLY A 38 -13.50 -11.22 -4.06
CA GLY A 38 -14.42 -12.16 -3.43
C GLY A 38 -15.88 -11.84 -3.67
N LEU A 39 -16.24 -10.55 -3.72
CA LEU A 39 -17.60 -10.10 -4.03
C LEU A 39 -17.95 -10.36 -5.50
N ILE A 40 -17.03 -10.11 -6.44
CA ILE A 40 -17.21 -10.44 -7.85
C ILE A 40 -17.39 -11.96 -8.03
N ALA A 41 -16.53 -12.77 -7.41
CA ALA A 41 -16.64 -14.22 -7.45
C ALA A 41 -17.93 -14.73 -6.78
N GLY A 42 -18.30 -14.16 -5.63
CA GLY A 42 -19.51 -14.47 -4.89
C GLY A 42 -20.78 -14.15 -5.67
N ILE A 43 -20.82 -13.02 -6.40
CA ILE A 43 -21.92 -12.69 -7.32
C ILE A 43 -22.01 -13.71 -8.44
N ALA A 44 -20.89 -14.04 -9.10
CA ALA A 44 -20.90 -15.02 -10.18
C ALA A 44 -21.43 -16.39 -9.70
N LEU A 45 -20.99 -16.85 -8.53
CA LEU A 45 -21.46 -18.10 -7.93
C LEU A 45 -22.92 -18.02 -7.46
N ALA A 46 -23.35 -16.89 -6.90
CA ALA A 46 -24.73 -16.67 -6.48
C ALA A 46 -25.70 -16.74 -7.66
N LEU A 47 -25.32 -16.18 -8.81
CA LEU A 47 -26.12 -16.25 -10.04
C LEU A 47 -26.18 -17.68 -10.59
N LEU A 48 -25.06 -18.40 -10.59
CA LEU A 48 -24.99 -19.77 -11.10
C LEU A 48 -25.76 -20.77 -10.23
N LEU A 49 -25.70 -20.61 -8.92
CA LEU A 49 -26.28 -21.54 -7.93
C LEU A 49 -27.59 -21.03 -7.33
N SER A 50 -28.07 -19.84 -7.75
CA SER A 50 -29.23 -19.15 -7.18
C SER A 50 -29.18 -18.97 -5.65
N ALA A 51 -27.97 -18.86 -5.10
CA ALA A 51 -27.72 -18.80 -3.66
C ALA A 51 -27.12 -17.43 -3.27
N TRP A 52 -27.98 -16.48 -2.91
CA TRP A 52 -27.59 -15.09 -2.60
C TRP A 52 -26.61 -14.96 -1.41
N ALA A 53 -26.63 -15.91 -0.47
CA ALA A 53 -25.68 -15.95 0.65
C ALA A 53 -24.22 -16.05 0.20
N LEU A 54 -23.94 -16.54 -1.01
CA LEU A 54 -22.59 -16.66 -1.54
C LEU A 54 -21.93 -15.31 -1.81
N ILE A 55 -22.70 -14.22 -1.93
CA ILE A 55 -22.14 -12.87 -2.14
C ILE A 55 -21.34 -12.41 -0.91
N PRO A 56 -21.95 -12.27 0.29
CA PRO A 56 -21.19 -11.89 1.48
C PRO A 56 -20.17 -12.95 1.90
N THR A 57 -20.46 -14.24 1.71
CA THR A 57 -19.49 -15.32 2.00
C THR A 57 -18.27 -15.21 1.09
N GLY A 58 -18.46 -15.01 -0.21
CA GLY A 58 -17.37 -14.85 -1.17
C GLY A 58 -16.49 -13.64 -0.85
N ALA A 59 -17.10 -12.51 -0.49
CA ALA A 59 -16.36 -11.32 -0.06
C ALA A 59 -15.49 -11.60 1.18
N LEU A 60 -16.05 -12.21 2.23
CA LEU A 60 -15.31 -12.54 3.45
C LEU A 60 -14.19 -13.57 3.20
N VAL A 61 -14.46 -14.60 2.40
CA VAL A 61 -13.47 -15.61 2.02
C VAL A 61 -12.34 -14.97 1.21
N GLY A 62 -12.68 -14.15 0.21
CA GLY A 62 -11.68 -13.42 -0.60
C GLY A 62 -10.79 -12.53 0.25
N ALA A 63 -11.39 -11.74 1.15
CA ALA A 63 -10.69 -10.90 2.11
C ALA A 63 -9.73 -11.69 3.01
N ALA A 64 -10.20 -12.80 3.58
CA ALA A 64 -9.38 -13.65 4.42
C ALA A 64 -8.21 -14.26 3.63
N LEU A 65 -8.47 -14.79 2.43
CA LEU A 65 -7.45 -15.39 1.58
C LEU A 65 -6.36 -14.37 1.19
N THR A 66 -6.73 -13.17 0.77
CA THR A 66 -5.74 -12.15 0.39
C THR A 66 -4.95 -11.63 1.57
N VAL A 67 -5.53 -11.45 2.75
CA VAL A 67 -4.78 -11.01 3.94
C VAL A 67 -3.84 -12.12 4.43
N LEU A 68 -4.30 -13.38 4.44
CA LEU A 68 -3.50 -14.51 4.89
C LEU A 68 -2.34 -14.81 3.94
N ALA A 69 -2.58 -14.80 2.62
CA ALA A 69 -1.56 -15.05 1.60
C ALA A 69 -0.71 -13.81 1.28
N GLY A 70 -1.29 -12.62 1.41
CA GLY A 70 -0.71 -11.33 1.03
C GLY A 70 0.58 -11.04 1.75
N GLY A 71 0.73 -11.40 3.03
CA GLY A 71 1.98 -11.17 3.76
C GLY A 71 3.20 -11.86 3.14
N ARG A 72 3.07 -13.14 2.74
CA ARG A 72 4.16 -13.88 2.07
C ARG A 72 4.45 -13.33 0.69
N TRP A 73 3.40 -13.04 -0.08
CA TRP A 73 3.54 -12.53 -1.44
C TRP A 73 4.15 -11.12 -1.46
N LEU A 74 3.64 -10.23 -0.61
CA LEU A 74 4.12 -8.87 -0.48
C LEU A 74 5.54 -8.80 0.08
N ALA A 75 5.90 -9.67 1.04
CA ALA A 75 7.27 -9.78 1.51
C ALA A 75 8.27 -10.15 0.39
N GLY A 76 7.85 -10.99 -0.57
CA GLY A 76 8.63 -11.28 -1.77
C GLY A 76 8.79 -10.06 -2.68
N LEU A 77 7.69 -9.37 -2.98
CA LEU A 77 7.68 -8.17 -3.84
C LEU A 77 8.47 -6.99 -3.24
N LYS A 78 8.48 -6.89 -1.91
CA LYS A 78 9.18 -5.83 -1.17
C LYS A 78 10.69 -6.04 -1.04
N ARG A 79 11.25 -7.18 -1.47
CA ARG A 79 12.69 -7.42 -1.34
C ARG A 79 13.50 -6.32 -2.03
N GLY A 80 14.34 -5.61 -1.27
CA GLY A 80 15.15 -4.50 -1.76
C GLY A 80 14.37 -3.22 -2.09
N ARG A 81 13.10 -3.11 -1.69
CA ARG A 81 12.26 -1.92 -1.90
C ARG A 81 12.07 -1.14 -0.58
N PRO A 82 11.85 0.19 -0.64
CA PRO A 82 11.51 0.99 0.54
C PRO A 82 10.19 0.57 1.21
N ASP A 83 10.04 0.87 2.50
CA ASP A 83 8.87 0.46 3.30
C ASP A 83 7.54 0.99 2.73
N THR A 84 7.51 2.24 2.25
CA THR A 84 6.30 2.87 1.66
C THR A 84 6.16 2.66 0.15
N TRP A 85 6.92 1.73 -0.44
CA TRP A 85 7.04 1.61 -1.89
C TRP A 85 5.71 1.28 -2.58
N LEU A 86 4.92 0.36 -2.02
CA LEU A 86 3.70 -0.10 -2.69
C LEU A 86 2.70 1.04 -2.87
N TYR A 87 2.34 1.71 -1.77
CA TYR A 87 1.41 2.83 -1.82
C TYR A 87 1.96 3.99 -2.66
N ARG A 88 3.24 4.35 -2.53
CA ARG A 88 3.85 5.43 -3.36
C ARG A 88 3.86 5.10 -4.85
N LYS A 89 4.12 3.84 -5.21
CA LYS A 89 4.11 3.42 -6.61
C LYS A 89 2.70 3.42 -7.17
N LEU A 90 1.72 3.00 -6.38
CA LEU A 90 0.31 3.04 -6.76
C LEU A 90 -0.16 4.50 -6.92
N SER A 91 0.13 5.37 -5.96
CA SER A 91 -0.25 6.79 -6.04
C SER A 91 0.42 7.50 -7.22
N ALA A 92 1.70 7.21 -7.51
CA ALA A 92 2.37 7.72 -8.69
C ALA A 92 1.68 7.27 -9.98
N ARG A 93 1.32 5.99 -10.09
CA ARG A 93 0.58 5.46 -11.25
C ARG A 93 -0.81 6.08 -11.39
N LEU A 94 -1.56 6.23 -10.30
CA LEU A 94 -2.86 6.89 -10.35
C LEU A 94 -2.70 8.33 -10.83
N ALA A 95 -1.73 9.07 -10.29
CA ALA A 95 -1.51 10.48 -10.64
C ALA A 95 -1.11 10.65 -12.11
N GLN A 96 -0.43 9.67 -12.71
CA GLN A 96 -0.15 9.64 -14.15
C GLN A 96 -1.41 9.49 -15.02
N HIS A 97 -2.45 8.86 -14.49
CA HIS A 97 -3.75 8.71 -15.16
C HIS A 97 -4.74 9.84 -14.79
N GLY A 98 -4.27 10.89 -14.11
CA GLY A 98 -5.10 12.02 -13.68
C GLY A 98 -5.88 11.81 -12.38
N PHE A 99 -5.66 10.69 -11.69
CA PHE A 99 -6.31 10.37 -10.41
C PHE A 99 -5.33 10.53 -9.24
N GLY A 100 -5.71 11.13 -8.12
CA GLY A 100 -4.82 11.25 -6.94
C GLY A 100 -4.22 12.65 -6.76
N ASP A 101 -3.15 12.76 -5.98
CA ASP A 101 -2.62 14.06 -5.54
C ASP A 101 -1.84 14.77 -6.65
N PRO A 102 -2.33 15.93 -7.17
CA PRO A 102 -1.62 16.69 -8.19
C PRO A 102 -0.29 17.29 -7.68
N LYS A 103 -0.09 17.35 -6.36
CA LYS A 103 1.16 17.83 -5.74
C LYS A 103 2.24 16.76 -5.66
N LEU A 104 1.94 15.52 -6.06
CA LEU A 104 2.93 14.45 -6.05
C LEU A 104 4.04 14.77 -7.06
N VAL A 105 5.24 15.04 -6.56
CA VAL A 105 6.39 15.34 -7.41
C VAL A 105 6.80 14.10 -8.20
N GLN A 106 6.57 14.12 -9.51
CA GLN A 106 6.98 13.06 -10.44
C GLN A 106 8.11 13.46 -11.39
N GLN A 107 8.47 14.75 -11.41
CA GLN A 107 9.54 15.26 -12.24
C GLN A 107 10.90 14.94 -11.64
N SER A 108 11.83 14.53 -12.51
CA SER A 108 13.24 14.42 -12.16
C SER A 108 13.94 15.73 -12.52
N ALA A 109 14.70 16.29 -11.57
CA ALA A 109 15.47 17.50 -11.77
C ALA A 109 16.90 17.29 -11.26
N VAL A 110 17.86 18.01 -11.84
CA VAL A 110 19.22 18.06 -11.32
C VAL A 110 19.23 18.96 -10.09
N TRP A 111 19.82 18.49 -8.99
CA TRP A 111 19.98 19.30 -7.78
C TRP A 111 20.93 20.47 -8.06
N VAL A 112 20.45 21.69 -7.85
CA VAL A 112 21.27 22.91 -7.96
C VAL A 112 21.25 23.64 -6.62
N VAL A 113 22.42 23.93 -6.07
CA VAL A 113 22.55 24.73 -4.85
C VAL A 113 22.50 26.21 -5.24
N ARG A 114 21.36 26.87 -5.03
CA ARG A 114 21.28 28.33 -5.14
C ARG A 114 21.88 28.94 -3.88
N ARG A 115 23.00 29.66 -4.00
CA ARG A 115 23.50 30.53 -2.94
C ARG A 115 22.67 31.82 -2.96
N SER A 116 21.85 32.04 -1.94
CA SER A 116 21.23 33.35 -1.71
C SER A 116 22.31 34.29 -1.16
N VAL A 117 22.70 35.29 -1.95
CA VAL A 117 23.53 36.38 -1.42
C VAL A 117 22.64 37.21 -0.48
N PRO A 118 23.05 37.48 0.78
CA PRO A 118 22.31 38.35 1.68
C PRO A 118 22.22 39.76 1.08
N ARG A 119 21.03 40.37 1.11
CA ARG A 119 20.86 41.80 0.81
C ARG A 119 21.09 42.62 2.07
#